data_AF-A0A975BMN6-F1
#
_entry.id   AF-A0A975BMN6-F1
#
_cell.length_a   1.000
_cell.length_b   1.000
_cell.length_c   1.000
_cell.angle_alpha   90.00
_cell.angle_beta   90.00
_cell.angle_gamma   90.00
#
_symmetry.space_group_name_H-M   'P 1'
#
loop_
_entity.id
_entity.type
_entity.pdbx_description
1 polymer ?
#
loop_
_entity_poly.entity_id
_entity_poly.type
_entity_poly.pdbx_seq_one_letter_code
_entity_poly.pdbx_strand_id
1 'polypeptide(L)' 'MTKEKLIEILQRVLKTDADLSFLLKLEVTELETLVACIRDRVEAFS' A
#
# COMPACT_ATOMS: atom_id res chain seq x y z
N MET A 1 0.63 10.45 -6.16
CA MET A 1 0.86 9.22 -6.97
C MET A 1 -0.41 8.85 -7.74
N THR A 2 -0.46 7.77 -8.54
CA THR A 2 -1.76 7.18 -8.98
C THR A 2 -2.16 6.07 -8.01
N LYS A 3 -3.47 5.75 -7.94
CA LYS A 3 -3.97 4.71 -7.01
C LYS A 3 -3.38 3.33 -7.33
N GLU A 4 -3.21 3.02 -8.61
CA GLU A 4 -2.66 1.76 -9.11
C GLU A 4 -1.21 1.60 -8.65
N LYS A 5 -0.39 2.65 -8.80
CA LYS A 5 1.00 2.61 -8.33
C LYS A 5 1.11 2.47 -6.80
N LEU A 6 0.17 3.03 -6.04
CA LEU A 6 0.15 2.85 -4.58
C LEU A 6 -0.21 1.42 -4.20
N ILE A 7 -1.14 0.79 -4.93
CA ILE A 7 -1.48 -0.62 -4.77
C ILE A 7 -0.28 -1.52 -5.11
N GLU A 8 0.46 -1.23 -6.18
CA GLU A 8 1.69 -1.97 -6.52
C GLU A 8 2.76 -1.85 -5.41
N ILE A 9 2.91 -0.66 -4.81
CA ILE A 9 3.82 -0.48 -3.67
C ILE A 9 3.36 -1.35 -2.50
N LEU A 10 2.07 -1.39 -2.18
CA LEU A 10 1.53 -2.22 -1.09
C LEU A 10 1.81 -3.70 -1.33
N GLN A 11 1.58 -4.21 -2.53
CA GLN A 11 1.88 -5.60 -2.88
C GLN A 11 3.37 -5.94 -2.69
N ARG A 12 4.27 -5.03 -3.09
CA ARG A 12 5.72 -5.20 -2.91
C ARG A 12 6.13 -5.17 -1.43
N VAL A 13 5.60 -4.22 -0.67
CA VAL A 13 5.90 -4.09 0.78
C VAL A 13 5.39 -5.31 1.55
N LEU A 14 4.19 -5.80 1.22
CA LEU A 14 3.58 -6.96 1.86
C LEU A 14 4.08 -8.30 1.29
N LYS A 15 4.87 -8.29 0.22
CA LYS A 15 5.34 -9.48 -0.51
C LYS A 15 4.21 -10.46 -0.85
N THR A 16 3.11 -9.93 -1.40
CA THR A 16 1.92 -10.70 -1.73
C THR A 16 1.51 -10.47 -3.18
N ASP A 17 0.95 -11.52 -3.78
CA ASP A 17 0.28 -11.54 -5.08
C ASP A 17 -1.24 -11.38 -4.96
N ALA A 18 -1.75 -11.16 -3.74
CA ALA A 18 -3.18 -10.95 -3.50
C ALA A 18 -3.70 -9.74 -4.31
N ASP A 19 -4.91 -9.88 -4.85
CA ASP A 19 -5.60 -8.77 -5.49
C ASP A 19 -6.04 -7.74 -4.43
N LEU A 20 -5.44 -6.56 -4.48
CA LEU A 20 -5.74 -5.43 -3.60
C LEU A 20 -6.60 -4.37 -4.30
N SER A 21 -7.25 -4.70 -5.42
CA SER A 21 -8.14 -3.80 -6.17
C SER A 21 -9.26 -3.19 -5.31
N PHE A 22 -9.65 -3.86 -4.22
CA PHE A 22 -10.62 -3.32 -3.25
C PHE A 22 -10.21 -1.98 -2.63
N LEU A 23 -8.90 -1.67 -2.61
CA LEU A 23 -8.36 -0.40 -2.10
C LEU A 23 -8.61 0.79 -3.02
N LEU A 24 -9.04 0.57 -4.27
CA LEU A 24 -9.43 1.65 -5.19
C LEU A 24 -10.61 2.50 -4.66
N LYS A 25 -11.36 1.95 -3.69
CA LYS A 25 -12.45 2.62 -2.97
C LYS A 25 -11.98 3.75 -2.04
N LEU A 26 -10.71 3.73 -1.65
CA LEU A 26 -10.12 4.77 -0.79
C LEU A 26 -9.79 6.02 -1.61
N GLU A 27 -9.87 7.18 -0.96
CA GLU A 27 -9.28 8.39 -1.52
C GLU A 27 -7.76 8.24 -1.65
N VAL A 28 -7.16 9.01 -2.56
CA VAL A 28 -5.71 8.92 -2.82
C VAL A 28 -4.90 9.18 -1.54
N THR A 29 -5.32 10.17 -0.74
CA THR A 29 -4.67 10.55 0.53
C THR A 29 -4.76 9.46 1.59
N GLU A 30 -5.89 8.76 1.68
CA GLU A 30 -6.08 7.62 2.58
C GLU A 30 -5.16 6.46 2.20
N LEU A 31 -5.03 6.20 0.89
CA LEU A 31 -4.16 5.15 0.37
C LEU A 31 -2.67 5.48 0.55
N GLU A 32 -2.28 6.73 0.36
CA GLU A 32 -0.91 7.22 0.65
C GLU A 32 -0.58 7.08 2.15
N THR A 33 -1.53 7.39 3.03
CA THR A 33 -1.38 7.20 4.48
C THR A 33 -1.19 5.73 4.84
N LEU A 34 -2.00 4.83 4.25
CA LEU A 34 -1.90 3.40 4.47
C LEU A 34 -0.51 2.85 4.06
N VAL A 35 0.00 3.28 2.90
CA VAL A 35 1.34 2.91 2.42
C VAL A 35 2.42 3.34 3.41
N ALA A 36 2.37 4.58 3.91
CA ALA A 36 3.34 5.08 4.87
C ALA A 36 3.31 4.28 6.18
N CYS A 37 2.13 4.07 6.76
CA CYS A 37 1.99 3.30 8.00
C CYS A 37 2.49 1.86 7.90
N ILE A 38 2.28 1.20 6.74
CA ILE A 38 2.75 -0.18 6.53
C ILE A 38 4.28 -0.19 6.34
N ARG A 39 4.83 0.75 5.56
CA ARG A 39 6.28 0.85 5.34
C ARG A 39 7.03 1.03 6.66
N ASP A 40 6.59 1.98 7.50
CA ASP A 40 7.22 2.26 8.80
C ASP A 40 7.24 1.02 9.69
N ARG A 41 6.19 0.18 9.61
CA ARG A 41 6.14 -1.07 10.37
C ARG A 41 7.06 -2.15 9.80
N VAL A 42 7.10 -2.32 8.48
CA VAL A 42 7.96 -3.35 7.87
C VAL A 42 9.45 -3.05 8.09
N GLU A 43 9.85 -1.78 8.02
CA GLU A 43 11.23 -1.34 8.33
C GLU A 43 11.57 -1.50 9.82
N ALA A 44 10.59 -1.37 10.73
CA ALA A 44 10.83 -1.59 12.15
C ALA A 44 11.08 -3.06 12.54
N PHE A 45 10.80 -4.01 11.64
CA PHE A 45 11.00 -5.46 11.87
C PHE A 45 12.10 -6.08 10.98
N SER A 46 12.82 -5.27 10.19
CA SER A 46 13.88 -5.72 9.26
C SER A 46 15.29 -5.57 9.81
#